data_AF-A0A9E4GZC6-F1
#
_entry.id   AF-A0A9E4GZC6-F1
#
_cell.length_a   1.000
_cell.length_b   1.000
_cell.length_c   1.000
_cell.angle_alpha   90.00
_cell.angle_beta   90.00
_cell.angle_gamma   90.00
#
_symmetry.space_group_name_H-M   'P 1'
#
loop_
_entity.id
_entity.type
_entity.pdbx_description
1 polymer ?
#
loop_
_entity_poly.entity_id
_entity_poly.type
_entity_poly.pdbx_seq_one_letter_code
_entity_poly.pdbx_strand_id
1 'polypeptide(L)'
;MEILSPNDRVLVGFDFAFSFPRFDRGEFFPNVPDAPSTAADLWLCVDDVCEATGDFSAGAFVEGSRYARYFQGGVRYEPRLRITDERCRILGLGRPESIFRLVGPAQVAKGSLAGMRVLHYLRLKVPHLCIWPFDRPPESRSVIVAVDMYPGAFVRISSAARGKVRDMQTLNQVLEFYGSAPLRDRISDDGSEDDKADALIAAAALRRLSGDGTVWNPPGLSVARWWQEGWIFGVT
;
A
#
# COMPACT_ATOMS: atom_id res chain seq x y z
N MET A 1 -3.58 -0.49 -26.15
CA MET A 1 -2.95 -1.68 -25.57
C MET A 1 -4.01 -2.32 -24.67
N GLU A 2 -4.69 -3.35 -25.15
CA GLU A 2 -5.60 -4.12 -24.29
C GLU A 2 -4.72 -5.01 -23.40
N ILE A 3 -4.73 -4.71 -22.10
CA ILE A 3 -3.90 -5.38 -21.09
C ILE A 3 -4.56 -6.71 -20.63
N LEU A 4 -5.83 -6.95 -20.99
CA LEU A 4 -6.61 -8.09 -20.50
C LEU A 4 -7.36 -8.79 -21.63
N SER A 5 -7.36 -10.11 -21.56
CA SER A 5 -8.27 -10.99 -22.30
C SER A 5 -9.66 -11.01 -21.63
N PRO A 6 -10.72 -11.48 -22.33
CA PRO A 6 -12.01 -11.73 -21.70
C PRO A 6 -11.89 -12.71 -20.52
N ASN A 7 -12.41 -12.31 -19.35
CA ASN A 7 -12.37 -13.00 -18.05
C ASN A 7 -11.02 -12.99 -17.29
N ASP A 8 -10.00 -12.26 -17.77
CA ASP A 8 -8.75 -12.15 -17.03
C ASP A 8 -8.94 -11.40 -15.71
N ARG A 9 -8.42 -12.01 -14.63
CA ARG A 9 -8.39 -11.41 -13.29
C ARG A 9 -6.94 -11.23 -12.88
N VAL A 10 -6.53 -9.98 -12.72
CA VAL A 10 -5.16 -9.60 -12.33
C VAL A 10 -5.19 -8.99 -10.95
N LEU A 11 -4.27 -9.44 -10.08
CA LEU A 11 -4.03 -8.84 -8.77
C LEU A 11 -2.69 -8.10 -8.80
N VAL A 12 -2.70 -6.82 -8.47
CA VAL A 12 -1.52 -5.95 -8.44
C VAL A 12 -1.33 -5.43 -7.03
N GLY A 13 -0.16 -5.66 -6.45
CA GLY A 13 0.20 -5.10 -5.15
C GLY A 13 1.08 -3.86 -5.30
N PHE A 14 0.82 -2.85 -4.47
CA PHE A 14 1.60 -1.63 -4.38
C PHE A 14 2.13 -1.44 -2.96
N ASP A 15 3.44 -1.27 -2.82
CA ASP A 15 4.10 -1.04 -1.53
C ASP A 15 4.05 0.44 -1.14
N PHE A 16 2.84 0.93 -0.89
CA PHE A 16 2.59 2.22 -0.27
C PHE A 16 1.19 2.29 0.33
N ALA A 17 1.00 3.18 1.30
CA ALA A 17 -0.28 3.35 1.96
C ALA A 17 -1.29 4.05 1.04
N PHE A 18 -2.43 3.40 0.78
CA PHE A 18 -3.47 3.97 -0.10
C PHE A 18 -4.26 5.13 0.53
N SER A 19 -4.15 5.35 1.83
CA SER A 19 -4.85 6.46 2.51
C SER A 19 -4.13 6.86 3.80
N PHE A 20 -4.60 7.95 4.41
CA PHE A 20 -4.20 8.38 5.75
C PHE A 20 -5.09 7.71 6.82
N PRO A 21 -4.65 7.65 8.08
CA PRO A 21 -5.57 7.37 9.18
C PRO A 21 -6.63 8.47 9.28
N ARG A 22 -7.84 8.05 9.62
CA ARG A 22 -9.04 8.87 9.76
C ARG A 22 -9.90 8.45 10.94
N PHE A 23 -9.97 7.16 11.26
CA PHE A 23 -10.79 6.61 12.34
C PHE A 23 -10.52 7.27 13.70
N ASP A 24 -9.25 7.50 14.01
CA ASP A 24 -8.79 8.04 15.28
C ASP A 24 -9.21 9.49 15.54
N ARG A 25 -9.37 10.32 14.50
CA ARG A 25 -9.71 11.75 14.59
C ARG A 25 -11.01 12.13 13.89
N GLY A 26 -11.65 11.20 13.19
CA GLY A 26 -12.79 11.45 12.30
C GLY A 26 -12.43 12.10 10.94
N GLU A 27 -11.20 12.59 10.79
CA GLU A 27 -10.71 13.37 9.66
C GLU A 27 -9.29 12.95 9.28
N PHE A 28 -8.94 12.96 7.99
CA PHE A 28 -7.55 12.75 7.56
C PHE A 28 -6.65 13.87 8.10
N PHE A 29 -7.13 15.13 8.04
CA PHE A 29 -6.39 16.33 8.44
C PHE A 29 -7.25 17.21 9.38
N PRO A 30 -7.17 17.01 10.70
CA PRO A 30 -8.09 17.63 11.65
C PRO A 30 -8.10 19.17 11.64
N ASN A 31 -9.28 19.80 11.54
CA ASN A 31 -9.43 21.26 11.46
C ASN A 31 -8.88 21.89 10.17
N VAL A 32 -8.91 21.16 9.05
CA VAL A 32 -8.73 21.75 7.72
C VAL A 32 -10.11 21.89 7.07
N PRO A 33 -10.57 23.13 6.79
CA PRO A 33 -11.80 23.34 6.03
C PRO A 33 -11.73 22.66 4.67
N ASP A 34 -12.83 22.05 4.24
CA ASP A 34 -12.96 21.36 2.95
C ASP A 34 -11.86 20.29 2.73
N ALA A 35 -11.46 19.61 3.81
CA ALA A 35 -10.55 18.48 3.73
C ALA A 35 -11.22 17.30 3.01
N PRO A 36 -10.43 16.46 2.30
CA PRO A 36 -10.95 15.26 1.67
C PRO A 36 -11.63 14.35 2.70
N SER A 37 -12.74 13.72 2.30
CA SER A 37 -13.55 12.87 3.20
C SER A 37 -13.55 11.40 2.81
N THR A 38 -13.20 11.11 1.55
CA THR A 38 -13.02 9.76 1.02
C THR A 38 -11.59 9.54 0.52
N ALA A 39 -11.20 8.29 0.29
CA ALA A 39 -9.88 7.99 -0.27
C ALA A 39 -9.74 8.56 -1.69
N ALA A 40 -10.82 8.54 -2.49
CA ALA A 40 -10.80 9.14 -3.83
C ALA A 40 -10.64 10.66 -3.79
N ASP A 41 -11.35 11.37 -2.89
CA ASP A 41 -11.17 12.81 -2.70
C ASP A 41 -9.76 13.14 -2.23
N LEU A 42 -9.18 12.29 -1.38
CA LEU A 42 -7.82 12.42 -0.90
C LEU A 42 -6.82 12.32 -2.07
N TRP A 43 -6.97 11.31 -2.93
CA TRP A 43 -6.06 11.14 -4.07
C TRP A 43 -6.14 12.33 -5.04
N LEU A 44 -7.35 12.81 -5.34
CA LEU A 44 -7.56 14.02 -6.14
C LEU A 44 -6.92 15.24 -5.46
N CYS A 45 -7.15 15.43 -4.17
CA CYS A 45 -6.57 16.54 -3.42
C CYS A 45 -5.03 16.53 -3.43
N VAL A 46 -4.39 15.36 -3.35
CA VAL A 46 -2.93 15.24 -3.45
C VAL A 46 -2.47 15.58 -4.87
N ASP A 47 -3.19 15.12 -5.89
CA ASP A 47 -2.86 15.41 -7.29
C ASP A 47 -3.00 16.90 -7.62
N ASP A 48 -4.11 17.54 -7.25
CA ASP A 48 -4.36 18.97 -7.48
C ASP A 48 -3.28 19.86 -6.83
N VAL A 49 -2.90 19.56 -5.58
CA VAL A 49 -1.85 20.30 -4.88
C VAL A 49 -0.48 20.14 -5.56
N CYS A 50 -0.28 19.04 -6.28
CA CYS A 50 0.98 18.72 -6.96
C CYS A 50 0.88 18.84 -8.49
N GLU A 51 -0.16 19.47 -9.04
CA GLU A 51 -0.41 19.52 -10.49
C GLU A 51 0.76 20.15 -11.26
N ALA A 52 1.37 21.19 -10.69
CA ALA A 52 2.51 21.89 -11.30
C ALA A 52 3.79 21.04 -11.37
N THR A 53 3.83 19.87 -10.73
CA THR A 53 4.95 18.94 -10.78
C THR A 53 4.83 18.09 -12.04
N GLY A 54 5.78 18.21 -12.98
CA GLY A 54 5.76 17.50 -14.27
C GLY A 54 5.96 15.98 -14.19
N ASP A 55 6.03 15.42 -12.99
CA ASP A 55 6.09 14.00 -12.66
C ASP A 55 5.09 13.66 -11.54
N PHE A 56 5.11 12.42 -11.03
CA PHE A 56 4.24 11.99 -9.91
C PHE A 56 4.77 12.38 -8.52
N SER A 57 5.82 13.21 -8.41
CA SER A 57 6.34 13.64 -7.12
C SER A 57 5.29 14.41 -6.33
N ALA A 58 5.26 14.23 -5.01
CA ALA A 58 4.32 14.90 -4.12
C ALA A 58 5.00 15.81 -3.09
N GLY A 59 6.19 16.35 -3.44
CA GLY A 59 6.94 17.26 -2.58
C GLY A 59 6.15 18.51 -2.19
N ALA A 60 5.42 19.10 -3.14
CA ALA A 60 4.59 20.29 -2.92
C ALA A 60 3.55 20.10 -1.80
N PHE A 61 3.00 18.87 -1.67
CA PHE A 61 2.03 18.54 -0.63
C PHE A 61 2.62 18.66 0.79
N VAL A 62 3.88 18.29 0.98
CA VAL A 62 4.51 18.19 2.32
C VAL A 62 5.37 19.40 2.69
N GLU A 63 5.73 20.25 1.72
CA GLU A 63 6.60 21.41 1.92
C GLU A 63 5.87 22.76 1.80
N GLY A 64 4.89 22.87 0.89
CA GLY A 64 4.29 24.16 0.52
C GLY A 64 2.78 24.28 0.70
N SER A 65 2.12 23.21 1.15
CA SER A 65 0.66 23.18 1.26
C SER A 65 0.17 23.42 2.70
N ARG A 66 -1.14 23.70 2.85
CA ARG A 66 -1.80 23.75 4.16
C ARG A 66 -1.69 22.43 4.96
N TYR A 67 -1.39 21.32 4.29
CA TYR A 67 -1.24 20.00 4.89
C TYR A 67 0.16 19.73 5.44
N ALA A 68 1.18 20.50 5.03
CA ALA A 68 2.57 20.35 5.50
C ALA A 68 2.67 20.32 7.04
N ARG A 69 1.80 21.06 7.73
CA ARG A 69 1.75 21.14 9.20
C ARG A 69 1.45 19.80 9.92
N TYR A 70 0.91 18.80 9.24
CA TYR A 70 0.61 17.48 9.81
C TYR A 70 1.75 16.48 9.67
N PHE A 71 2.75 16.78 8.85
CA PHE A 71 3.90 15.90 8.65
C PHE A 71 5.01 16.20 9.66
N GLN A 72 5.93 15.26 9.83
CA GLN A 72 7.04 15.36 10.77
C GLN A 72 7.80 16.69 10.63
N GLY A 73 7.87 17.44 11.73
CA GLY A 73 8.43 18.81 11.77
C GLY A 73 7.37 19.92 11.74
N GLY A 74 6.13 19.59 11.38
CA GLY A 74 4.99 20.50 11.42
C GLY A 74 4.34 20.63 12.80
N VAL A 75 3.68 21.77 13.04
CA VAL A 75 3.05 22.12 14.34
C VAL A 75 1.88 21.24 14.75
N ARG A 76 1.34 20.41 13.85
CA ARG A 76 0.23 19.47 14.09
C ARG A 76 0.63 18.02 13.85
N TYR A 77 1.93 17.75 13.83
CA TYR A 77 2.43 16.40 13.61
C TYR A 77 2.02 15.47 14.75
N GLU A 78 1.36 14.38 14.37
CA GLU A 78 1.10 13.23 15.23
C GLU A 78 1.43 11.97 14.43
N PRO A 79 2.17 10.99 14.98
CA PRO A 79 2.52 9.75 14.28
C PRO A 79 1.34 8.77 14.25
N ARG A 80 0.19 9.24 13.74
CA ARG A 80 -1.07 8.50 13.64
C ARG A 80 -0.91 7.28 12.72
N LEU A 81 -1.66 6.23 13.01
CA LEU A 81 -1.62 4.94 12.32
C LEU A 81 -3.00 4.55 11.85
N ARG A 82 -3.09 3.90 10.70
CA ARG A 82 -4.34 3.30 10.26
C ARG A 82 -4.66 2.08 11.12
N ILE A 83 -5.92 1.68 11.12
CA ILE A 83 -6.38 0.44 11.78
C ILE A 83 -5.52 -0.76 11.35
N THR A 84 -5.21 -0.87 10.05
CA THR A 84 -4.39 -1.97 9.52
C THR A 84 -2.94 -1.91 9.99
N ASP A 85 -2.38 -0.71 10.17
CA ASP A 85 -0.98 -0.54 10.59
C ASP A 85 -0.82 -0.92 12.07
N GLU A 86 -1.79 -0.57 12.91
CA GLU A 86 -1.88 -1.04 14.30
C GLU A 86 -2.05 -2.55 14.37
N ARG A 87 -2.92 -3.11 13.52
CA ARG A 87 -3.13 -4.55 13.45
C ARG A 87 -1.83 -5.30 13.09
N CYS A 88 -1.04 -4.81 12.14
CA CYS A 88 0.28 -5.37 11.84
C CYS A 88 1.16 -5.47 13.09
N ARG A 89 1.15 -4.42 13.93
CA ARG A 89 1.97 -4.37 15.16
C ARG A 89 1.49 -5.38 16.19
N ILE A 90 0.17 -5.46 16.40
CA ILE A 90 -0.47 -6.38 17.36
C ILE A 90 -0.16 -7.83 17.00
N LEU A 91 -0.23 -8.17 15.71
CA LEU A 91 0.04 -9.52 15.20
C LEU A 91 1.53 -9.85 15.07
N GLY A 92 2.42 -8.89 15.34
CA GLY A 92 3.86 -9.08 15.18
C GLY A 92 4.32 -9.18 13.72
N LEU A 93 3.49 -8.76 12.76
CA LEU A 93 3.75 -8.77 11.31
C LEU A 93 4.62 -7.59 10.83
N GLY A 94 5.22 -6.86 11.76
CA GLY A 94 6.10 -5.74 11.50
C GLY A 94 5.54 -4.45 12.08
N ARG A 95 6.18 -3.34 11.74
CA ARG A 95 5.80 -2.01 12.25
C ARG A 95 5.76 -1.04 11.08
N PRO A 96 4.68 -1.02 10.29
CA PRO A 96 4.46 0.06 9.34
C PRO A 96 4.59 1.41 10.08
N GLU A 97 5.33 2.32 9.47
CA GLU A 97 5.55 3.65 10.00
C GLU A 97 4.38 4.56 9.63
N SER A 98 4.20 5.62 10.41
CA SER A 98 3.17 6.60 10.10
C SER A 98 3.44 7.26 8.74
N ILE A 99 2.42 7.34 7.89
CA ILE A 99 2.45 8.06 6.62
C ILE A 99 2.74 9.57 6.81
N PHE A 100 2.63 10.11 8.03
CA PHE A 100 3.02 11.48 8.34
C PHE A 100 4.55 11.66 8.55
N ARG A 101 5.34 10.58 8.50
CA ARG A 101 6.79 10.61 8.72
C ARG A 101 7.57 10.98 7.45
N LEU A 102 8.42 11.99 7.53
CA LEU A 102 9.20 12.54 6.41
C LEU A 102 10.71 12.29 6.49
N VAL A 103 11.28 12.09 7.67
CA VAL A 103 12.73 12.05 7.88
C VAL A 103 13.18 10.70 8.39
N GLY A 104 14.31 10.24 7.83
CA GLY A 104 15.01 9.03 8.22
C GLY A 104 14.77 7.85 7.27
N PRO A 105 15.37 6.68 7.57
CA PRO A 105 15.36 5.52 6.68
C PRO A 105 13.98 4.87 6.50
N ALA A 106 12.96 5.34 7.21
CA ALA A 106 11.60 4.82 7.16
C ALA A 106 10.57 5.93 6.85
N GLN A 107 10.95 6.86 5.96
CA GLN A 107 10.02 7.84 5.41
C GLN A 107 9.01 7.14 4.49
N VAL A 108 7.72 7.30 4.78
CA VAL A 108 6.62 6.67 4.03
C VAL A 108 5.78 7.70 3.29
N ALA A 109 5.80 8.96 3.76
CA ALA A 109 4.96 10.05 3.26
C ALA A 109 5.11 10.28 1.76
N LYS A 110 6.33 10.62 1.29
CA LYS A 110 6.54 11.07 -0.10
C LYS A 110 6.21 9.97 -1.12
N GLY A 111 6.61 8.73 -0.84
CA GLY A 111 6.29 7.58 -1.69
C GLY A 111 4.80 7.28 -1.74
N SER A 112 4.11 7.31 -0.60
CA SER A 112 2.65 7.07 -0.55
C SER A 112 1.86 8.17 -1.23
N LEU A 113 2.24 9.43 -1.04
CA LEU A 113 1.59 10.55 -1.72
C LEU A 113 1.79 10.50 -3.25
N ALA A 114 2.99 10.18 -3.71
CA ALA A 114 3.24 9.95 -5.14
C ALA A 114 2.40 8.75 -5.66
N GLY A 115 2.32 7.68 -4.87
CA GLY A 115 1.47 6.52 -5.15
C GLY A 115 -0.02 6.88 -5.24
N MET A 116 -0.53 7.78 -4.38
CA MET A 116 -1.91 8.27 -4.46
C MET A 116 -2.19 9.02 -5.76
N ARG A 117 -1.23 9.82 -6.26
CA ARG A 117 -1.35 10.45 -7.59
C ARG A 117 -1.39 9.41 -8.71
N VAL A 118 -0.58 8.35 -8.60
CA VAL A 118 -0.64 7.20 -9.52
C VAL A 118 -2.01 6.51 -9.44
N LEU A 119 -2.57 6.28 -8.25
CA LEU A 119 -3.91 5.69 -8.11
C LEU A 119 -4.99 6.58 -8.74
N HIS A 120 -4.92 7.90 -8.53
CA HIS A 120 -5.84 8.85 -9.16
C HIS A 120 -5.77 8.75 -10.69
N TYR A 121 -4.55 8.80 -11.24
CA TYR A 121 -4.33 8.68 -12.68
C TYR A 121 -4.84 7.34 -13.24
N LEU A 122 -4.50 6.22 -12.60
CA LEU A 122 -4.92 4.90 -13.05
C LEU A 122 -6.44 4.72 -12.98
N ARG A 123 -7.10 5.25 -11.96
CA ARG A 123 -8.57 5.24 -11.83
C ARG A 123 -9.25 5.95 -13.00
N LEU A 124 -8.65 7.01 -13.54
CA LEU A 124 -9.16 7.73 -14.70
C LEU A 124 -8.83 7.07 -16.04
N LYS A 125 -7.71 6.35 -16.14
CA LYS A 125 -7.19 5.81 -17.40
C LYS A 125 -7.46 4.33 -17.63
N VAL A 126 -7.79 3.57 -16.58
CA VAL A 126 -7.97 2.11 -16.63
C VAL A 126 -9.40 1.75 -16.24
N PRO A 127 -10.32 1.57 -17.21
CA PRO A 127 -11.75 1.32 -16.93
C PRO A 127 -12.04 0.04 -16.12
N HIS A 128 -11.13 -0.93 -16.13
CA HIS A 128 -11.27 -2.22 -15.43
C HIS A 128 -10.52 -2.29 -14.10
N LEU A 129 -10.01 -1.16 -13.61
CA LEU A 129 -9.32 -1.09 -12.32
C LEU A 129 -10.33 -1.04 -11.16
N CYS A 130 -10.10 -1.90 -10.17
CA CYS A 130 -10.76 -1.91 -8.88
C CYS A 130 -9.70 -1.70 -7.81
N ILE A 131 -9.82 -0.64 -7.00
CA ILE A 131 -8.87 -0.37 -5.92
C ILE A 131 -9.47 -0.91 -4.62
N TRP A 132 -8.97 -2.04 -4.16
CA TRP A 132 -9.40 -2.66 -2.92
C TRP A 132 -8.76 -1.94 -1.72
N PRO A 133 -9.47 -1.75 -0.59
CA PRO A 133 -10.83 -2.22 -0.30
C PRO A 133 -11.94 -1.19 -0.58
N PHE A 134 -11.64 -0.11 -1.31
CA PHE A 134 -12.57 0.99 -1.55
C PHE A 134 -13.64 0.62 -2.59
N ASP A 135 -13.24 -0.08 -3.63
CA ASP A 135 -14.12 -0.53 -4.71
C ASP A 135 -14.53 -2.00 -4.51
N ARG A 136 -15.65 -2.39 -5.14
CA ARG A 136 -16.08 -3.79 -5.22
C ARG A 136 -15.74 -4.35 -6.61
N PRO A 137 -14.96 -5.44 -6.71
CA PRO A 137 -14.63 -6.00 -8.01
C PRO A 137 -15.87 -6.64 -8.64
N PRO A 138 -16.06 -6.53 -9.97
CA PRO A 138 -17.15 -7.24 -10.65
C PRO A 138 -16.95 -8.76 -10.60
N GLU A 139 -18.06 -9.50 -10.51
CA GLU A 139 -18.05 -10.97 -10.43
C GLU A 139 -17.79 -11.64 -11.79
N SER A 140 -18.33 -11.07 -12.88
CA SER A 140 -18.43 -11.75 -14.19
C SER A 140 -17.71 -11.03 -15.34
N ARG A 141 -16.71 -10.20 -15.04
CA ARG A 141 -15.92 -9.46 -16.05
C ARG A 141 -14.44 -9.45 -15.70
N SER A 142 -13.60 -9.19 -16.70
CA SER A 142 -12.17 -8.96 -16.48
C SER A 142 -11.96 -7.79 -15.52
N VAL A 143 -10.99 -7.92 -14.62
CA VAL A 143 -10.71 -6.92 -13.59
C VAL A 143 -9.23 -6.92 -13.21
N ILE A 144 -8.70 -5.72 -13.00
CA ILE A 144 -7.43 -5.51 -12.31
C ILE A 144 -7.78 -5.07 -10.90
N VAL A 145 -7.38 -5.83 -9.90
CA VAL A 145 -7.55 -5.48 -8.49
C VAL A 145 -6.21 -4.95 -7.98
N ALA A 146 -6.16 -3.67 -7.62
CA ALA A 146 -5.01 -3.07 -6.94
C ALA A 146 -5.19 -3.17 -5.42
N VAL A 147 -4.16 -3.61 -4.72
CA VAL A 147 -4.12 -3.71 -3.26
C VAL A 147 -2.90 -2.98 -2.69
N ASP A 148 -3.09 -2.37 -1.53
CA ASP A 148 -2.00 -1.91 -0.65
C ASP A 148 -1.34 -3.16 -0.04
N MET A 149 -0.01 -3.22 -0.07
CA MET A 149 0.77 -4.31 0.49
C MET A 149 1.94 -3.80 1.33
N TYR A 150 2.42 -4.66 2.22
CA TYR A 150 3.62 -4.44 3.01
C TYR A 150 4.47 -5.71 2.93
N PRO A 151 5.48 -5.80 2.05
CA PRO A 151 6.27 -7.01 1.83
C PRO A 151 6.87 -7.61 3.11
N GLY A 152 7.26 -6.76 4.06
CA GLY A 152 7.74 -7.18 5.38
C GLY A 152 6.74 -8.00 6.20
N ALA A 153 5.42 -7.79 6.02
CA ALA A 153 4.41 -8.65 6.63
C ALA A 153 4.42 -10.05 6.01
N PHE A 154 4.56 -10.18 4.70
CA PHE A 154 4.61 -11.48 4.04
C PHE A 154 5.83 -12.30 4.49
N VAL A 155 6.97 -11.67 4.73
CA VAL A 155 8.15 -12.32 5.32
C VAL A 155 7.86 -12.84 6.73
N ARG A 156 7.15 -12.05 7.54
CA ARG A 156 6.84 -12.42 8.92
C ARG A 156 5.76 -13.49 9.02
N ILE A 157 4.77 -13.47 8.12
CA ILE A 157 3.75 -14.52 8.01
C ILE A 157 4.40 -15.88 7.71
N SER A 158 5.41 -15.92 6.83
CA SER A 158 6.13 -17.18 6.53
C SER A 158 6.98 -17.70 7.68
N SER A 159 7.24 -16.86 8.69
CA SER A 159 8.13 -17.14 9.83
C SER A 159 9.59 -17.46 9.45
N ALA A 160 9.96 -17.37 8.17
CA ALA A 160 11.32 -17.66 7.71
C ALA A 160 12.32 -16.57 8.14
N ALA A 161 11.86 -15.32 8.27
CA ALA A 161 12.68 -14.20 8.76
C ALA A 161 11.84 -13.14 9.48
N ARG A 162 12.53 -12.21 10.14
CA ARG A 162 11.91 -11.08 10.89
C ARG A 162 12.21 -9.71 10.28
N GLY A 163 12.99 -9.65 9.21
CA GLY A 163 13.44 -8.40 8.60
C GLY A 163 13.72 -8.58 7.11
N LYS A 164 14.49 -7.65 6.56
CA LYS A 164 14.87 -7.68 5.14
C LYS A 164 15.56 -8.99 4.77
N VAL A 165 15.13 -9.58 3.66
CA VAL A 165 15.67 -10.83 3.12
C VAL A 165 16.77 -10.48 2.12
N ARG A 166 18.01 -10.88 2.41
CA ARG A 166 19.20 -10.53 1.61
C ARG A 166 20.00 -11.72 1.12
N ASP A 167 19.53 -12.92 1.45
CA ASP A 167 20.20 -14.15 1.08
C ASP A 167 19.20 -15.07 0.36
N MET A 168 19.73 -15.79 -0.62
CA MET A 168 18.96 -16.65 -1.50
C MET A 168 18.31 -17.83 -0.75
N GLN A 169 18.93 -18.29 0.35
CA GLN A 169 18.40 -19.39 1.15
C GLN A 169 17.11 -18.98 1.86
N THR A 170 17.14 -17.86 2.59
CA THR A 170 15.97 -17.28 3.25
C THR A 170 14.90 -16.91 2.23
N LEU A 171 15.28 -16.30 1.10
CA LEU A 171 14.32 -15.99 0.02
C LEU A 171 13.61 -17.25 -0.48
N ASN A 172 14.35 -18.33 -0.75
CA ASN A 172 13.77 -19.60 -1.19
C ASN A 172 12.86 -20.24 -0.13
N GLN A 173 13.16 -20.10 1.16
CA GLN A 173 12.26 -20.55 2.24
C GLN A 173 10.94 -19.77 2.23
N VAL A 174 10.98 -18.45 2.05
CA VAL A 174 9.77 -17.62 1.94
C VAL A 174 8.97 -18.00 0.69
N LEU A 175 9.63 -18.19 -0.45
CA LEU A 175 8.99 -18.62 -1.70
C LEU A 175 8.31 -19.99 -1.55
N GLU A 176 9.00 -20.96 -0.95
CA GLU A 176 8.47 -22.29 -0.68
C GLU A 176 7.22 -22.25 0.22
N PHE A 177 7.25 -21.43 1.28
CA PHE A 177 6.07 -21.22 2.14
C PHE A 177 4.84 -20.75 1.35
N TYR A 178 5.04 -19.87 0.35
CA TYR A 178 3.98 -19.41 -0.55
C TYR A 178 3.74 -20.32 -1.76
N GLY A 179 4.37 -21.50 -1.80
CA GLY A 179 4.20 -22.48 -2.87
C GLY A 179 4.77 -22.03 -4.22
N SER A 180 5.81 -21.20 -4.22
CA SER A 180 6.61 -20.85 -5.40
C SER A 180 7.84 -21.76 -5.50
N ALA A 181 8.27 -22.04 -6.74
CA ALA A 181 9.54 -22.70 -6.98
C ALA A 181 10.72 -21.83 -6.47
N PRO A 182 11.80 -22.44 -5.98
CA PRO A 182 12.99 -21.72 -5.54
C PRO A 182 13.72 -21.11 -6.74
N LEU A 183 14.41 -20.00 -6.50
CA LEU A 183 15.41 -19.47 -7.42
C LEU A 183 16.60 -20.43 -7.49
N ARG A 184 17.05 -20.69 -8.72
CA ARG A 184 18.25 -21.50 -9.02
C ARG A 184 19.50 -20.64 -9.18
N ASP A 185 19.31 -19.44 -9.70
CA ASP A 185 20.35 -18.45 -9.94
C ASP A 185 20.16 -17.25 -9.02
N ARG A 186 21.25 -16.53 -8.75
CA ARG A 186 21.17 -15.26 -8.03
C ARG A 186 20.37 -14.23 -8.82
N ILE A 187 19.67 -13.39 -8.09
CA ILE A 187 19.06 -12.17 -8.64
C ILE A 187 20.20 -11.31 -9.18
N SER A 188 20.01 -10.71 -10.37
CA SER A 188 21.00 -9.84 -10.98
C SER A 188 21.39 -8.65 -10.08
N ASP A 189 22.64 -8.22 -10.16
CA ASP A 189 23.18 -7.10 -9.36
C ASP A 189 22.82 -5.70 -9.92
N ASP A 190 21.96 -5.62 -10.95
CA ASP A 190 21.61 -4.37 -11.66
C ASP A 190 20.56 -3.49 -10.94
N GLY A 191 20.48 -3.56 -9.60
CA GLY A 191 19.57 -2.76 -8.79
C GLY A 191 19.64 -3.10 -7.31
N SER A 192 18.70 -2.57 -6.51
CA SER A 192 18.56 -2.94 -5.09
C SER A 192 18.11 -4.40 -4.98
N GLU A 193 19.01 -5.29 -4.53
CA GLU A 193 18.68 -6.70 -4.28
C GLU A 193 17.50 -6.85 -3.32
N ASP A 194 17.40 -5.96 -2.31
CA ASP A 194 16.30 -5.91 -1.33
C ASP A 194 14.94 -5.75 -2.05
N ASP A 195 14.83 -4.80 -2.99
CA ASP A 195 13.57 -4.47 -3.65
C ASP A 195 13.11 -5.59 -4.59
N LYS A 196 14.06 -6.29 -5.22
CA LYS A 196 13.77 -7.44 -6.09
C LYS A 196 13.31 -8.65 -5.27
N ALA A 197 13.93 -8.88 -4.10
CA ALA A 197 13.48 -9.91 -3.18
C ALA A 197 12.05 -9.62 -2.68
N ASP A 198 11.78 -8.37 -2.28
CA ASP A 198 10.44 -7.94 -1.86
C ASP A 198 9.39 -8.12 -2.97
N ALA A 199 9.74 -7.80 -4.23
CA ALA A 199 8.85 -8.00 -5.37
C ALA A 199 8.52 -9.50 -5.62
N LEU A 200 9.52 -10.39 -5.54
CA LEU A 200 9.32 -11.83 -5.70
C LEU A 200 8.45 -12.41 -4.57
N ILE A 201 8.73 -11.99 -3.33
CA ILE A 201 7.95 -12.40 -2.15
C ILE A 201 6.52 -11.90 -2.26
N ALA A 202 6.31 -10.64 -2.63
CA ALA A 202 5.00 -10.07 -2.84
C ALA A 202 4.22 -10.82 -3.92
N ALA A 203 4.82 -11.10 -5.09
CA ALA A 203 4.16 -11.85 -6.16
C ALA A 203 3.75 -13.26 -5.72
N ALA A 204 4.63 -13.98 -5.01
CA ALA A 204 4.34 -15.30 -4.47
C ALA A 204 3.20 -15.25 -3.43
N ALA A 205 3.27 -14.30 -2.50
CA ALA A 205 2.28 -14.12 -1.43
C ALA A 205 0.91 -13.74 -2.00
N LEU A 206 0.83 -12.74 -2.89
CA LEU A 206 -0.42 -12.33 -3.53
C LEU A 206 -1.08 -13.50 -4.28
N ARG A 207 -0.30 -14.26 -5.06
CA ARG A 207 -0.81 -15.46 -5.75
C ARG A 207 -1.38 -16.46 -4.76
N ARG A 208 -0.63 -16.80 -3.70
CA ARG A 208 -1.03 -17.82 -2.72
C ARG A 208 -2.23 -17.39 -1.88
N LEU A 209 -2.21 -16.16 -1.37
CA LEU A 209 -3.19 -15.63 -0.42
C LEU A 209 -4.49 -15.24 -1.11
N SER A 210 -4.47 -14.85 -2.39
CA SER A 210 -5.70 -14.46 -3.10
C SER A 210 -6.78 -15.54 -3.15
N GLY A 211 -6.42 -16.82 -3.04
CA GLY A 211 -7.35 -17.94 -2.95
C GLY A 211 -7.97 -18.16 -1.56
N ASP A 212 -7.48 -17.45 -0.53
CA ASP A 212 -8.02 -17.50 0.83
C ASP A 212 -9.11 -16.43 1.00
N GLY A 213 -10.35 -16.84 1.28
CA GLY A 213 -11.45 -15.91 1.49
C GLY A 213 -11.22 -14.94 2.68
N THR A 214 -10.40 -15.33 3.65
CA THR A 214 -10.18 -14.54 4.88
C THR A 214 -9.39 -13.25 4.61
N VAL A 215 -8.46 -13.24 3.65
CA VAL A 215 -7.67 -12.04 3.33
C VAL A 215 -8.51 -10.95 2.66
N TRP A 216 -9.66 -11.31 2.08
CA TRP A 216 -10.61 -10.37 1.47
C TRP A 216 -11.64 -9.82 2.44
N ASN A 217 -11.77 -10.43 3.62
CA ASN A 217 -12.67 -9.99 4.69
C ASN A 217 -12.09 -10.18 6.11
N PRO A 218 -10.91 -9.60 6.41
CA PRO A 218 -10.30 -9.74 7.72
C PRO A 218 -11.02 -8.92 8.81
N PRO A 219 -10.87 -9.30 10.09
CA PRO A 219 -11.43 -8.55 11.21
C PRO A 219 -10.92 -7.11 11.24
N GLY A 220 -11.85 -6.15 11.23
CA GLY A 220 -11.56 -4.71 11.22
C GLY A 220 -11.67 -4.05 9.84
N LEU A 221 -11.70 -4.83 8.75
CA LEU A 221 -11.78 -4.27 7.40
C LEU A 221 -13.08 -3.48 7.16
N SER A 222 -14.20 -3.89 7.73
CA SER A 222 -15.47 -3.16 7.60
C SER A 222 -15.38 -1.75 8.19
N VAL A 223 -14.71 -1.61 9.34
CA VAL A 223 -14.47 -0.32 10.01
C VAL A 223 -13.49 0.51 9.17
N ALA A 224 -12.38 -0.07 8.72
CA ALA A 224 -11.41 0.65 7.88
C ALA A 224 -12.00 1.12 6.54
N ARG A 225 -12.91 0.32 5.93
CA ARG A 225 -13.67 0.70 4.73
C ARG A 225 -14.61 1.89 4.99
N TRP A 226 -15.34 1.86 6.11
CA TRP A 226 -16.21 2.97 6.51
C TRP A 226 -15.41 4.27 6.69
N TRP A 227 -14.23 4.17 7.32
CA TRP A 227 -13.36 5.30 7.58
C TRP A 227 -12.42 5.66 6.45
N GLN A 228 -12.44 4.92 5.33
CA GLN A 228 -11.66 5.21 4.13
C GLN A 228 -10.14 5.17 4.36
N GLU A 229 -9.66 4.31 5.26
CA GLU A 229 -8.23 4.16 5.58
C GLU A 229 -7.50 3.15 4.68
N GLY A 230 -8.25 2.31 3.96
CA GLY A 230 -7.68 1.18 3.22
C GLY A 230 -7.30 0.02 4.14
N TRP A 231 -6.52 -0.92 3.62
CA TRP A 231 -6.06 -2.09 4.37
C TRP A 231 -4.83 -2.71 3.71
N ILE A 232 -3.87 -3.18 4.51
CA ILE A 232 -2.70 -3.91 4.01
C ILE A 232 -3.13 -5.36 3.72
N PHE A 233 -3.05 -5.77 2.47
CA PHE A 233 -3.46 -7.11 2.04
C PHE A 233 -2.67 -8.21 2.76
N GLY A 234 -3.37 -9.27 3.17
CA GLY A 234 -2.79 -10.40 3.92
C GLY A 234 -2.69 -10.21 5.45
N VAL A 235 -3.08 -9.04 5.98
CA VAL A 235 -3.16 -8.81 7.43
C VAL A 235 -4.55 -9.26 7.92
N THR A 236 -4.64 -10.49 8.40
CA THR A 236 -5.90 -11.13 8.84
C THR A 236 -6.07 -11.23 10.34
#